data_AF-A0A8R2R1V1-F1
#
_entry.id   AF-A0A8R2R1V1-F1
#
_cell.length_a   1.000
_cell.length_b   1.000
_cell.length_c   1.000
_cell.angle_alpha   90.00
_cell.angle_beta   90.00
_cell.angle_gamma   90.00
#
_symmetry.space_group_name_H-M   'P 1'
#
loop_
_entity.id
_entity.type
_entity.pdbx_description
1 polymer ?
#
loop_
_entity_poly.entity_id
_entity_poly.type
_entity_poly.pdbx_seq_one_letter_code
_entity_poly.pdbx_strand_id
1 'polypeptide(L)'
;MPELGSTRAIALRRFLNLEKKLQADPYLRVKYIDFMADYQKLGHMSPCHSSTFAHKPHFYIPHHGIFKSGSDKLRTVFDGSCKSSNGVSLNDCLHTGPALQQDIVDIILSFRTHPVVFSTDICMMFRNILIHPDQRRYQLILWRSSPDQPLLTYALNTVTYGLRSSPYHAIRTLIQLADDEGHRYPAAAQVLRKSIFVDDILTGHDSVVKAQALQNDLINLLALGGFQLSKWTSNCPQLLERFPDDQCDMPKDFDISPDSNSIKVLGIQWIPQSDELTYRISLPSIKQITKRSILSTVASLYDPNGWVTPVIFRAKLLLQKL
;
A
#
# COMPACT_ATOMS: atom_id res chain seq x y z
N MET A 1 -2.87 -4.96 -28.63
CA MET A 1 -3.61 -4.71 -27.37
C MET A 1 -5.10 -4.63 -27.70
N PRO A 2 -5.99 -5.08 -26.81
CA PRO A 2 -7.42 -4.87 -26.98
C PRO A 2 -7.74 -3.37 -27.03
N GLU A 3 -8.68 -2.97 -27.88
CA GLU A 3 -9.11 -1.58 -27.99
C GLU A 3 -9.94 -1.20 -26.76
N LEU A 4 -9.68 -0.03 -26.18
CA LEU A 4 -10.44 0.46 -25.02
C LEU A 4 -11.74 1.12 -25.47
N GLY A 5 -12.86 0.65 -24.93
CA GLY A 5 -14.16 1.29 -25.12
C GLY A 5 -14.31 2.58 -24.30
N SER A 6 -15.45 3.24 -24.48
CA SER A 6 -15.83 4.43 -23.71
C SER A 6 -16.10 4.09 -22.23
N THR A 7 -15.60 4.94 -21.32
CA THR A 7 -15.73 4.76 -19.86
C THR A 7 -16.37 5.93 -19.13
N ARG A 8 -16.47 7.09 -19.80
CA ARG A 8 -16.93 8.34 -19.18
C ARG A 8 -18.32 8.23 -18.53
N ALA A 9 -19.29 7.64 -19.24
CA ALA A 9 -20.65 7.47 -18.72
C ALA A 9 -20.70 6.57 -17.47
N ILE A 10 -19.87 5.52 -17.45
CA ILE A 10 -19.78 4.58 -16.32
C ILE A 10 -19.15 5.28 -15.11
N ALA A 11 -18.05 6.00 -15.31
CA ALA A 11 -17.39 6.78 -14.26
C ALA A 11 -18.32 7.85 -13.69
N LEU A 12 -19.06 8.57 -14.55
CA LEU A 12 -20.04 9.58 -14.14
C LEU A 12 -21.13 8.96 -13.26
N ARG A 13 -21.74 7.86 -13.68
CA ARG A 13 -22.77 7.17 -12.88
C ARG A 13 -22.23 6.74 -11.51
N ARG A 14 -21.00 6.20 -11.45
CA ARG A 14 -20.38 5.80 -10.18
C ARG A 14 -20.03 6.99 -9.30
N PHE A 15 -19.57 8.09 -9.89
CA PHE A 15 -19.32 9.34 -9.17
C PHE A 15 -20.61 9.92 -8.58
N LEU A 16 -21.72 9.98 -9.32
CA LEU A 16 -22.99 10.49 -8.79
C LEU A 16 -23.53 9.63 -7.64
N ASN A 17 -23.32 8.31 -7.69
CA ASN A 17 -23.66 7.43 -6.56
C ASN A 17 -22.75 7.66 -5.35
N LEU A 18 -21.45 7.90 -5.58
CA LEU A 18 -20.52 8.30 -4.52
C LEU A 18 -20.97 9.63 -3.91
N GLU A 19 -21.29 10.63 -4.72
CA GLU A 19 -21.75 11.95 -4.25
C GLU A 19 -23.00 11.85 -3.38
N LYS A 20 -24.00 11.05 -3.79
CA LYS A 20 -25.18 10.76 -2.95
C LYS A 20 -24.79 10.13 -1.60
N LYS A 21 -23.83 9.21 -1.61
CA LYS A 21 -23.31 8.59 -0.38
C LYS A 21 -22.60 9.61 0.52
N LEU A 22 -21.79 10.51 -0.06
CA LEU A 22 -21.13 11.59 0.68
C LEU A 22 -22.16 12.58 1.24
N GLN A 23 -23.26 12.86 0.54
CA GLN A 23 -24.32 13.70 1.08
C GLN A 23 -25.06 13.06 2.27
N ALA A 24 -25.26 11.73 2.22
CA ALA A 24 -25.92 10.99 3.29
C ALA A 24 -25.02 10.76 4.53
N ASP A 25 -23.70 10.81 4.36
CA ASP A 25 -22.71 10.57 5.42
C ASP A 25 -21.72 11.75 5.52
N PRO A 26 -22.01 12.75 6.39
CA PRO A 26 -21.18 13.94 6.57
C PRO A 26 -19.75 13.60 7.00
N TYR A 27 -19.58 12.51 7.75
CA TYR A 27 -18.27 12.10 8.24
C TYR A 27 -17.38 11.59 7.11
N LEU A 28 -17.91 10.66 6.31
CA LEU A 28 -17.25 10.17 5.11
C LEU A 28 -16.97 11.32 4.13
N ARG A 29 -17.90 12.28 4.00
CA ARG A 29 -17.74 13.46 3.13
C ARG A 29 -16.50 14.26 3.47
N VAL A 30 -16.33 14.65 4.74
CA VAL A 30 -15.18 15.45 5.18
C VAL A 30 -13.89 14.71 4.85
N LYS A 31 -13.76 13.45 5.31
CA LYS A 31 -12.56 12.63 5.05
C LYS A 31 -12.26 12.46 3.56
N TYR A 32 -13.29 12.32 2.73
CA TYR A 32 -13.12 12.13 1.29
C TYR A 32 -12.69 13.42 0.59
N ILE A 33 -13.27 14.56 0.98
CA ILE A 33 -12.87 15.88 0.46
C ILE A 33 -11.44 16.19 0.86
N ASP A 34 -11.07 15.96 2.13
CA ASP A 34 -9.70 16.17 2.63
C ASP A 34 -8.70 15.33 1.85
N PHE A 35 -9.01 14.04 1.63
CA PHE A 35 -8.19 13.16 0.81
C PHE A 35 -7.98 13.73 -0.60
N MET A 36 -9.05 14.15 -1.27
CA MET A 36 -8.97 14.66 -2.65
C MET A 36 -8.23 16.00 -2.71
N ALA A 37 -8.42 16.87 -1.72
CA ALA A 37 -7.70 18.14 -1.62
C ALA A 37 -6.19 17.91 -1.42
N ASP A 38 -5.80 17.01 -0.51
CA ASP A 38 -4.40 16.64 -0.30
C ASP A 38 -3.79 16.00 -1.55
N TYR A 39 -4.55 15.11 -2.21
CA TYR A 39 -4.11 14.45 -3.44
C TYR A 39 -3.83 15.48 -4.57
N GLN A 40 -4.63 16.55 -4.67
CA GLN A 40 -4.38 17.65 -5.59
C GLN A 40 -3.21 18.53 -5.14
N LYS A 41 -3.16 18.91 -3.86
CA LYS A 41 -2.14 19.80 -3.29
C LYS A 41 -0.73 19.23 -3.43
N LEU A 42 -0.59 17.92 -3.26
CA LEU A 42 0.67 17.19 -3.44
C LEU A 42 1.03 16.97 -4.92
N GLY A 43 0.22 17.46 -5.87
CA GLY A 43 0.47 17.31 -7.30
C GLY A 43 0.20 15.91 -7.84
N HIS A 44 -0.41 15.00 -7.06
CA HIS A 44 -0.74 13.64 -7.51
C HIS A 44 -1.88 13.62 -8.54
N MET A 45 -2.66 14.70 -8.65
CA MET A 45 -3.59 14.91 -9.75
C MET A 45 -3.62 16.36 -10.20
N SER A 46 -4.05 16.60 -11.44
CA SER A 46 -4.23 17.95 -12.00
C SER A 46 -5.52 18.04 -12.81
N PRO A 47 -6.20 19.19 -12.80
CA PRO A 47 -7.37 19.40 -13.67
C PRO A 47 -6.95 19.29 -15.14
N CYS A 48 -7.82 18.73 -15.97
CA CYS A 48 -7.63 18.68 -17.41
C CYS A 48 -8.94 18.86 -18.16
N HIS A 49 -8.87 19.37 -19.38
CA HIS A 49 -10.04 19.57 -20.22
C HIS A 49 -10.37 18.28 -20.98
N SER A 50 -11.64 17.91 -21.01
CA SER A 50 -12.08 16.72 -21.75
C SER A 50 -11.84 16.84 -23.26
N SER A 51 -11.80 18.07 -23.80
CA SER A 51 -11.46 18.34 -25.20
C SER A 51 -10.01 17.96 -25.54
N THR A 52 -9.09 17.98 -24.57
CA THR A 52 -7.68 17.65 -24.78
C THR A 52 -7.47 16.23 -25.32
N PHE A 53 -8.42 15.32 -25.05
CA PHE A 53 -8.30 13.91 -25.42
C PHE A 53 -9.43 13.41 -26.34
N ALA A 54 -10.26 14.30 -26.89
CA ALA A 54 -11.45 13.92 -27.67
C ALA A 54 -11.14 12.98 -28.85
N HIS A 55 -9.94 13.08 -29.44
CA HIS A 55 -9.50 12.26 -30.57
C HIS A 55 -8.44 11.22 -30.21
N LYS A 56 -8.15 11.03 -28.91
CA LYS A 56 -7.14 10.07 -28.43
C LYS A 56 -7.78 9.04 -27.52
N PRO A 57 -7.34 7.77 -27.53
CA PRO A 57 -7.79 6.78 -26.55
C PRO A 57 -7.46 7.28 -25.13
N HIS A 58 -8.47 7.27 -24.26
CA HIS A 58 -8.38 7.74 -22.88
C HIS A 58 -9.32 6.91 -21.99
N PHE A 59 -9.11 6.94 -20.68
CA PHE A 59 -9.84 6.09 -19.75
C PHE A 59 -10.19 6.84 -18.46
N TYR A 60 -11.47 6.83 -18.10
CA TYR A 60 -11.98 7.35 -16.84
C TYR A 60 -12.07 6.23 -15.81
N ILE A 61 -11.23 6.27 -14.79
CA ILE A 61 -11.18 5.32 -13.69
C ILE A 61 -12.23 5.71 -12.64
N PRO A 62 -13.24 4.86 -12.36
CA PRO A 62 -14.12 5.10 -11.23
C PRO A 62 -13.37 4.97 -9.90
N HIS A 63 -13.77 5.76 -8.91
CA HIS A 63 -13.17 5.73 -7.59
C HIS A 63 -14.21 5.75 -6.48
N HIS A 64 -13.84 5.26 -5.30
CA HIS A 64 -14.68 5.26 -4.10
C HIS A 64 -13.83 5.17 -2.83
N GLY A 65 -14.40 5.51 -1.68
CA GLY A 65 -13.71 5.48 -0.39
C GLY A 65 -14.04 4.23 0.41
N ILE A 66 -13.01 3.64 1.04
CA ILE A 66 -13.14 2.58 2.03
C ILE A 66 -12.43 2.97 3.32
N PHE A 67 -13.03 2.69 4.47
CA PHE A 67 -12.34 2.79 5.75
C PHE A 67 -11.54 1.53 6.01
N LYS A 68 -10.34 1.67 6.55
CA LYS A 68 -9.58 0.53 7.05
C LYS A 68 -10.33 -0.03 8.28
N SER A 69 -10.55 -1.34 8.33
CA SER A 69 -11.20 -1.99 9.49
C SER A 69 -10.51 -1.61 10.80
N GLY A 70 -11.28 -1.12 11.78
CA GLY A 70 -10.77 -0.68 13.08
C GLY A 70 -9.93 0.61 13.03
N SER A 71 -9.98 1.38 11.95
CA SER A 71 -9.23 2.64 11.83
C SER A 71 -10.06 3.71 11.12
N ASP A 72 -9.87 4.94 11.56
CA ASP A 72 -10.48 6.11 10.93
C ASP A 72 -9.81 6.54 9.61
N LYS A 73 -8.80 5.80 9.15
CA LYS A 73 -8.06 6.13 7.94
C LYS A 73 -8.87 5.73 6.70
N LEU A 74 -9.34 6.73 5.96
CA LEU A 74 -9.94 6.58 4.64
C LEU A 74 -8.88 6.25 3.58
N ARG A 75 -9.20 5.29 2.71
CA ARG A 75 -8.45 4.99 1.49
C ARG A 75 -9.38 5.13 0.29
N THR A 76 -9.01 5.98 -0.67
CA THR A 76 -9.67 6.00 -1.97
C THR A 76 -9.16 4.85 -2.80
N VAL A 77 -10.04 4.06 -3.40
CA VAL A 77 -9.75 2.97 -4.33
C VAL A 77 -10.03 3.44 -5.75
N PHE A 78 -9.11 3.18 -6.67
CA PHE A 78 -9.25 3.44 -8.11
C PHE A 78 -9.47 2.11 -8.84
N ASP A 79 -10.62 1.97 -9.50
CA ASP A 79 -11.05 0.70 -10.09
C ASP A 79 -10.59 0.54 -11.55
N GLY A 80 -9.33 0.14 -11.73
CA GLY A 80 -8.75 -0.18 -13.04
C GLY A 80 -9.32 -1.44 -13.72
N SER A 81 -10.10 -2.23 -12.98
CA SER A 81 -10.76 -3.45 -13.47
C SER A 81 -12.18 -3.17 -13.99
N CYS A 82 -12.66 -1.92 -13.87
CA CYS A 82 -13.94 -1.52 -14.43
C CYS A 82 -13.95 -1.74 -15.94
N LYS A 83 -14.89 -2.55 -16.42
CA LYS A 83 -15.05 -2.81 -17.85
C LYS A 83 -15.58 -1.56 -18.56
N SER A 84 -14.98 -1.23 -19.69
CA SER A 84 -15.49 -0.21 -20.61
C SER A 84 -16.69 -0.72 -21.41
N SER A 85 -17.27 0.12 -22.27
CA SER A 85 -18.46 -0.22 -23.06
C SER A 85 -18.33 -1.46 -23.96
N ASN A 86 -17.10 -1.91 -24.27
CA ASN A 86 -16.85 -3.13 -25.05
C ASN A 86 -16.40 -4.33 -24.19
N GLY A 87 -16.50 -4.25 -22.85
CA GLY A 87 -16.16 -5.35 -21.95
C GLY A 87 -14.67 -5.47 -21.59
N VAL A 88 -13.80 -4.60 -22.12
CA VAL A 88 -12.37 -4.54 -21.82
C VAL A 88 -12.11 -3.53 -20.69
N SER A 89 -11.31 -3.90 -19.68
CA SER A 89 -10.84 -2.96 -18.65
C SER A 89 -9.45 -2.42 -18.96
N LEU A 90 -9.05 -1.33 -18.29
CA LEU A 90 -7.69 -0.83 -18.37
C LEU A 90 -6.67 -1.90 -17.94
N ASN A 91 -6.97 -2.66 -16.89
CA ASN A 91 -6.12 -3.76 -16.42
C ASN A 91 -5.95 -4.90 -17.43
N ASP A 92 -6.87 -5.08 -18.38
CA ASP A 92 -6.73 -6.07 -19.46
C ASP A 92 -5.77 -5.60 -20.57
N CYS A 93 -5.59 -4.28 -20.70
CA CYS A 93 -4.70 -3.67 -21.69
C CYS A 93 -3.28 -3.42 -21.15
N LEU A 94 -3.12 -3.26 -19.83
CA LEU A 94 -1.82 -2.99 -19.22
C LEU A 94 -0.95 -4.24 -19.13
N HIS A 95 0.29 -4.13 -19.57
CA HIS A 95 1.31 -5.15 -19.32
C HIS A 95 1.77 -5.10 -17.86
N THR A 96 1.57 -6.20 -17.12
CA THR A 96 1.94 -6.31 -15.71
C THR A 96 3.43 -6.08 -15.45
N GLY A 97 4.28 -6.46 -16.41
CA GLY A 97 5.72 -6.62 -16.19
C GLY A 97 6.04 -7.93 -15.44
N PRO A 98 7.32 -8.31 -15.36
CA PRO A 98 7.76 -9.43 -14.54
C PRO A 98 7.49 -9.19 -13.06
N ALA A 99 7.30 -10.28 -12.30
CA ALA A 99 7.20 -10.19 -10.84
C ALA A 99 8.58 -9.86 -10.25
N LEU A 100 8.73 -8.64 -9.74
CA LEU A 100 9.97 -8.16 -9.08
C LEU A 100 9.91 -8.20 -7.56
N GLN A 101 8.72 -8.45 -7.01
CA GLN A 101 8.50 -8.54 -5.56
C GLN A 101 9.30 -9.72 -5.01
N GLN A 102 10.16 -9.45 -4.03
CA GLN A 102 10.89 -10.48 -3.33
C GLN A 102 9.94 -11.35 -2.51
N ASP A 103 10.32 -12.60 -2.30
CA ASP A 103 9.57 -13.52 -1.47
C ASP A 103 9.54 -13.02 -0.02
N ILE A 104 8.34 -13.02 0.56
CA ILE A 104 8.11 -12.50 1.91
C ILE A 104 8.82 -13.35 2.97
N VAL A 105 8.94 -14.66 2.75
CA VAL A 105 9.65 -15.60 3.62
C VAL A 105 11.13 -15.27 3.60
N ASP A 106 11.71 -15.06 2.43
CA ASP A 106 13.13 -14.71 2.28
C ASP A 106 13.46 -13.39 3.00
N ILE A 107 12.59 -12.38 2.87
CA ILE A 107 12.76 -11.10 3.58
C ILE A 107 12.71 -11.31 5.10
N ILE A 108 11.72 -12.06 5.60
CA ILE A 108 11.57 -12.31 7.04
C ILE A 108 12.77 -13.11 7.57
N LEU A 109 13.21 -14.16 6.87
CA LEU A 109 14.38 -14.94 7.27
C LEU A 109 15.66 -14.10 7.27
N SER A 110 15.88 -13.28 6.23
CA SER A 110 17.02 -12.36 6.19
C SER A 110 16.98 -11.37 7.35
N PHE A 111 15.81 -10.79 7.64
CA PHE A 111 15.60 -9.91 8.78
C PHE A 111 16.01 -10.59 10.10
N ARG A 112 15.67 -11.89 10.27
CA ARG A 112 16.03 -12.68 11.46
C ARG A 112 17.49 -13.08 11.57
N THR A 113 18.31 -12.87 10.54
CA THR A 113 19.75 -13.20 10.60
C THR A 113 20.58 -12.14 11.34
N HIS A 114 20.01 -10.96 11.60
CA HIS A 114 20.71 -9.85 12.25
C HIS A 114 20.35 -9.74 13.73
N PRO A 115 21.31 -9.46 14.62
CA PRO A 115 21.04 -9.20 16.03
C PRO A 115 20.47 -7.80 16.30
N VAL A 116 20.77 -6.81 15.45
CA VAL A 116 20.19 -5.46 15.53
C VAL A 116 19.38 -5.21 14.26
N VAL A 117 18.07 -5.06 14.41
CA VAL A 117 17.13 -4.98 13.30
C VAL A 117 16.29 -3.72 13.36
N PHE A 118 15.85 -3.25 12.20
CA PHE A 118 14.86 -2.18 12.09
C PHE A 118 13.94 -2.40 10.90
N SER A 119 12.76 -1.77 10.97
CA SER A 119 11.86 -1.62 9.83
C SER A 119 11.43 -0.17 9.65
N THR A 120 11.02 0.17 8.43
CA THR A 120 10.56 1.50 8.04
C THR A 120 9.65 1.40 6.82
N ASP A 121 8.85 2.45 6.59
CA ASP A 121 7.87 2.57 5.51
C ASP A 121 8.25 3.71 4.56
N ILE A 122 8.16 3.45 3.26
CA ILE A 122 8.28 4.46 2.22
C ILE A 122 6.96 5.23 2.10
N CYS A 123 6.97 6.48 2.58
CA CYS A 123 5.82 7.37 2.59
C CYS A 123 5.18 7.48 1.21
N MET A 124 3.95 6.98 1.08
CA MET A 124 3.16 7.11 -0.15
C MET A 124 3.89 6.60 -1.41
N MET A 125 4.71 5.54 -1.30
CA MET A 125 5.59 5.00 -2.35
C MET A 125 5.09 5.20 -3.80
N PHE A 126 3.91 4.66 -4.15
CA PHE A 126 3.35 4.77 -5.51
C PHE A 126 3.13 6.22 -5.98
N ARG A 127 2.77 7.13 -5.08
CA ARG A 127 2.44 8.53 -5.38
C ARG A 127 3.68 9.40 -5.58
N ASN A 128 4.86 8.92 -5.20
CA ASN A 128 6.11 9.64 -5.47
C ASN A 128 6.64 9.36 -6.89
N ILE A 129 5.99 8.48 -7.65
CA ILE A 129 6.45 8.05 -8.98
C ILE A 129 5.56 8.68 -10.04
N LEU A 130 6.12 9.60 -10.83
CA LEU A 130 5.39 10.26 -11.90
C LEU A 130 5.15 9.33 -13.09
N ILE A 131 3.94 9.42 -13.63
CA ILE A 131 3.57 8.82 -14.91
C ILE A 131 3.93 9.80 -16.02
N HIS A 132 4.49 9.26 -17.11
CA HIS A 132 4.78 10.02 -18.32
C HIS A 132 3.53 10.79 -18.78
N PRO A 133 3.62 12.11 -19.10
CA PRO A 133 2.46 12.94 -19.43
C PRO A 133 1.52 12.33 -20.47
N ASP A 134 2.05 11.71 -21.52
CA ASP A 134 1.24 11.07 -22.57
C ASP A 134 0.38 9.90 -22.10
N GLN A 135 0.77 9.24 -21.01
CA GLN A 135 0.08 8.08 -20.44
C GLN A 135 -0.99 8.48 -19.41
N ARG A 136 -0.96 9.73 -18.90
CA ARG A 136 -1.92 10.21 -17.88
C ARG A 136 -3.37 10.23 -18.38
N ARG A 137 -3.57 10.29 -19.70
CA ARG A 137 -4.92 10.18 -20.34
C ARG A 137 -5.63 8.85 -20.07
N TYR A 138 -4.91 7.82 -19.65
CA TYR A 138 -5.51 6.54 -19.25
C TYR A 138 -5.87 6.48 -17.75
N GLN A 139 -5.62 7.56 -17.01
CA GLN A 139 -5.87 7.65 -15.57
C GLN A 139 -6.67 8.91 -15.26
N LEU A 140 -7.80 9.09 -15.93
CA LEU A 140 -8.70 10.23 -15.70
C LEU A 140 -9.72 9.90 -14.61
N ILE A 141 -10.15 10.89 -13.83
CA ILE A 141 -11.24 10.75 -12.85
C ILE A 141 -12.21 11.93 -12.95
N LEU A 142 -13.39 11.78 -12.33
CA LEU A 142 -14.39 12.85 -12.23
C LEU A 142 -14.59 13.25 -10.79
N TRP A 143 -14.43 14.54 -10.51
CA TRP A 143 -14.46 15.02 -9.14
C TRP A 143 -15.00 16.45 -9.02
N ARG A 144 -15.72 16.69 -7.93
CA ARG A 144 -16.11 18.00 -7.38
C ARG A 144 -16.38 17.84 -5.88
N SER A 145 -16.16 18.88 -5.08
CA SER A 145 -16.36 18.81 -3.62
C SER A 145 -17.79 19.14 -3.17
N SER A 146 -18.57 19.80 -4.03
CA SER A 146 -19.99 20.10 -3.79
C SER A 146 -20.82 19.95 -5.09
N PRO A 147 -22.10 19.57 -5.01
CA PRO A 147 -23.01 19.55 -6.16
C PRO A 147 -23.15 20.90 -6.87
N ASP A 148 -22.96 22.00 -6.15
CA ASP A 148 -23.03 23.37 -6.67
C ASP A 148 -21.82 23.74 -7.54
N GLN A 149 -20.76 22.94 -7.49
CA GLN A 149 -19.58 23.13 -8.30
C GLN A 149 -19.68 22.36 -9.63
N PRO A 150 -19.03 22.86 -10.70
CA PRO A 150 -18.93 22.12 -11.94
C PRO A 150 -18.18 20.81 -11.72
N LEU A 151 -18.67 19.73 -12.33
CA LEU A 151 -17.97 18.45 -12.32
C LEU A 151 -16.77 18.51 -13.28
N LEU A 152 -15.56 18.42 -12.73
CA LEU A 152 -14.32 18.54 -13.50
C LEU A 152 -13.69 17.17 -13.78
N THR A 153 -12.84 17.14 -14.82
CA THR A 153 -11.98 16.00 -15.09
C THR A 153 -10.59 16.26 -14.52
N TYR A 154 -10.03 15.27 -13.83
CA TYR A 154 -8.66 15.30 -13.35
C TYR A 154 -7.86 14.16 -13.98
N ALA A 155 -6.60 14.41 -14.29
CA ALA A 155 -5.65 13.37 -14.65
C ALA A 155 -4.80 13.02 -13.42
N LEU A 156 -4.66 11.73 -13.11
CA LEU A 156 -3.74 11.26 -12.09
C LEU A 156 -2.31 11.31 -12.65
N ASN A 157 -1.41 11.96 -11.93
CA ASN A 157 -0.06 12.26 -12.38
C ASN A 157 0.95 11.19 -11.99
N THR A 158 0.61 10.34 -11.03
CA THR A 158 1.53 9.40 -10.39
C THR A 158 1.08 7.96 -10.61
N VAL A 159 1.91 6.97 -10.26
CA VAL A 159 1.51 5.56 -10.34
C VAL A 159 0.28 5.34 -9.46
N THR A 160 -0.83 4.97 -10.10
CA THR A 160 -2.11 4.77 -9.40
C THR A 160 -2.23 3.33 -8.93
N TYR A 161 -2.38 3.12 -7.63
CA TYR A 161 -2.65 1.80 -7.08
C TYR A 161 -4.04 1.29 -7.53
N GLY A 162 -4.19 -0.03 -7.71
CA GLY A 162 -5.37 -0.63 -8.34
C GLY A 162 -5.21 -0.92 -9.84
N LEU A 163 -4.13 -0.44 -10.45
CA LEU A 163 -3.73 -0.85 -11.80
C LEU A 163 -2.79 -2.06 -11.76
N ARG A 164 -2.92 -2.93 -12.77
CA ARG A 164 -2.20 -4.21 -12.84
C ARG A 164 -0.67 -4.04 -12.92
N SER A 165 -0.18 -3.00 -13.58
CA SER A 165 1.25 -2.73 -13.73
C SER A 165 1.87 -1.93 -12.57
N SER A 166 1.06 -1.37 -11.67
CA SER A 166 1.56 -0.48 -10.61
C SER A 166 2.58 -1.11 -9.67
N PRO A 167 2.43 -2.37 -9.22
CA PRO A 167 3.45 -3.02 -8.40
C PRO A 167 4.81 -3.10 -9.10
N TYR A 168 4.82 -3.47 -10.39
CA TYR A 168 6.04 -3.49 -11.19
C TYR A 168 6.68 -2.11 -11.27
N HIS A 169 5.91 -1.07 -11.62
CA HIS A 169 6.45 0.29 -11.71
C HIS A 169 7.05 0.77 -10.39
N ALA A 170 6.40 0.48 -9.27
CA ALA A 170 6.88 0.89 -7.95
C ALA A 170 8.22 0.24 -7.61
N ILE A 171 8.30 -1.09 -7.68
CA ILE A 171 9.51 -1.84 -7.34
C ILE A 171 10.63 -1.56 -8.34
N ARG A 172 10.31 -1.54 -9.65
CA ARG A 172 11.30 -1.28 -10.69
C ARG A 172 11.93 0.10 -10.56
N THR A 173 11.18 1.10 -10.06
CA THR A 173 11.71 2.44 -9.80
C THR A 173 12.74 2.43 -8.68
N LEU A 174 12.49 1.70 -7.58
CA LEU A 174 13.49 1.55 -6.51
C LEU A 174 14.73 0.78 -6.96
N ILE A 175 14.56 -0.26 -7.79
CA ILE A 175 15.69 -0.98 -8.39
C ILE A 175 16.48 -0.04 -9.30
N GLN A 176 15.80 0.79 -10.12
CA GLN A 176 16.48 1.76 -10.98
C GLN A 176 17.30 2.76 -10.16
N LEU A 177 16.72 3.28 -9.08
CA LEU A 177 17.42 4.17 -8.16
C LEU A 177 18.68 3.51 -7.56
N ALA A 178 18.59 2.23 -7.22
CA ALA A 178 19.74 1.45 -6.75
C ALA A 178 20.80 1.22 -7.83
N ASP A 179 20.41 1.13 -9.11
CA ASP A 179 21.33 0.98 -10.23
C ASP A 179 22.02 2.32 -10.57
N ASP A 180 21.28 3.42 -10.55
CA ASP A 180 21.77 4.76 -10.90
C ASP A 180 22.65 5.36 -9.79
N GLU A 181 22.15 5.39 -8.55
CA GLU A 181 22.78 6.12 -7.43
C GLU A 181 23.38 5.18 -6.37
N GLY A 182 23.10 3.88 -6.46
CA GLY A 182 23.50 2.93 -5.41
C GLY A 182 24.99 2.71 -5.25
N HIS A 183 25.81 3.11 -6.24
CA HIS A 183 27.27 3.09 -6.14
C HIS A 183 27.80 3.98 -4.98
N ARG A 184 27.03 5.01 -4.59
CA ARG A 184 27.34 5.90 -3.46
C ARG A 184 26.95 5.30 -2.11
N TYR A 185 25.99 4.37 -2.10
CA TYR A 185 25.41 3.75 -0.91
C TYR A 185 25.24 2.23 -1.11
N PRO A 186 26.32 1.45 -1.23
CA PRO A 186 26.24 0.05 -1.67
C PRO A 186 25.37 -0.84 -0.78
N ALA A 187 25.43 -0.64 0.54
CA ALA A 187 24.64 -1.40 1.50
C ALA A 187 23.13 -1.10 1.37
N ALA A 188 22.75 0.17 1.28
CA ALA A 188 21.36 0.57 1.03
C ALA A 188 20.86 0.09 -0.33
N ALA A 189 21.69 0.14 -1.37
CA ALA A 189 21.36 -0.35 -2.70
C ALA A 189 21.12 -1.88 -2.71
N GLN A 190 21.80 -2.64 -1.85
CA GLN A 190 21.53 -4.06 -1.66
C GLN A 190 20.19 -4.29 -0.96
N VAL A 191 19.87 -3.49 0.06
CA VAL A 191 18.56 -3.52 0.74
C VAL A 191 17.43 -3.24 -0.25
N LEU A 192 17.54 -2.21 -1.10
CA LEU A 192 16.52 -1.90 -2.13
C LEU A 192 16.26 -3.07 -3.10
N ARG A 193 17.26 -3.93 -3.32
CA ARG A 193 17.15 -5.09 -4.23
C ARG A 193 16.62 -6.37 -3.57
N LYS A 194 16.82 -6.54 -2.25
CA LYS A 194 16.61 -7.82 -1.56
C LYS A 194 15.66 -7.79 -0.37
N SER A 195 15.46 -6.63 0.23
CA SER A 195 14.88 -6.50 1.57
C SER A 195 13.69 -5.52 1.62
N ILE A 196 12.98 -5.40 0.48
CA ILE A 196 11.79 -4.57 0.33
C ILE A 196 10.56 -5.42 0.00
N PHE A 197 9.49 -5.18 0.74
CA PHE A 197 8.15 -5.65 0.43
C PHE A 197 7.22 -4.48 0.15
N VAL A 198 7.03 -4.16 -1.13
CA VAL A 198 6.28 -2.96 -1.55
C VAL A 198 6.84 -1.69 -0.88
N ASP A 199 6.12 -1.11 0.08
CA ASP A 199 6.48 0.09 0.83
C ASP A 199 7.25 -0.20 2.13
N ASP A 200 7.28 -1.46 2.58
CA ASP A 200 7.97 -1.86 3.81
C ASP A 200 9.44 -2.27 3.54
N ILE A 201 10.35 -1.76 4.35
CA ILE A 201 11.77 -2.17 4.39
C ILE A 201 12.03 -2.87 5.72
N LEU A 202 12.56 -4.10 5.66
CA LEU A 202 12.95 -4.88 6.84
C LEU A 202 14.41 -5.31 6.69
N THR A 203 15.28 -4.83 7.57
CA THR A 203 16.71 -5.16 7.50
C THR A 203 17.38 -5.00 8.87
N GLY A 204 18.66 -5.33 8.96
CA GLY A 204 19.44 -5.13 10.16
C GLY A 204 20.93 -5.15 9.90
N HIS A 205 21.70 -5.20 10.98
CA HIS A 205 23.13 -5.42 10.97
C HIS A 205 23.61 -6.06 12.29
N ASP A 206 24.85 -6.56 12.30
CA ASP A 206 25.53 -7.12 13.48
C ASP A 206 25.78 -6.14 14.63
N SER A 207 25.68 -4.82 14.40
CA SER A 207 25.90 -3.82 15.45
C SER A 207 25.08 -2.54 15.23
N VAL A 208 24.82 -1.84 16.33
CA VAL A 208 24.06 -0.58 16.35
C VAL A 208 24.69 0.46 15.43
N VAL A 209 26.01 0.64 15.50
CA VAL A 209 26.75 1.61 14.67
C VAL A 209 26.55 1.33 13.18
N LYS A 210 26.66 0.07 12.75
CA LYS A 210 26.48 -0.30 11.35
C LYS A 210 25.01 -0.19 10.91
N ALA A 211 24.07 -0.52 11.79
CA ALA A 211 22.65 -0.33 11.52
C ALA A 211 22.28 1.15 11.38
N GLN A 212 22.82 2.04 12.22
CA GLN A 212 22.64 3.50 12.12
C GLN A 212 23.21 4.06 10.81
N ALA A 213 24.40 3.58 10.40
CA ALA A 213 24.98 3.93 9.11
C ALA A 213 24.07 3.50 7.95
N LEU A 214 23.53 2.28 8.00
CA LEU A 214 22.58 1.79 7.00
C LEU A 214 21.27 2.60 6.97
N GLN A 215 20.75 3.05 8.11
CA GLN A 215 19.59 3.96 8.14
C GLN A 215 19.90 5.28 7.41
N ASN A 216 21.08 5.86 7.62
CA ASN A 216 21.51 7.07 6.93
C ASN A 216 21.64 6.84 5.42
N ASP A 217 22.28 5.76 5.02
CA ASP A 217 22.46 5.40 3.62
C ASP A 217 21.11 5.20 2.92
N LEU A 218 20.15 4.55 3.58
CA LEU A 218 18.79 4.38 3.06
C LEU A 218 18.06 5.72 2.90
N ILE A 219 18.10 6.58 3.92
CA ILE A 219 17.48 7.91 3.85
C ILE A 219 18.07 8.72 2.70
N ASN A 220 19.39 8.75 2.58
CA ASN A 220 20.08 9.53 1.57
C ASN A 220 19.82 8.98 0.15
N LEU A 221 19.91 7.65 -0.04
CA LEU A 221 19.66 7.03 -1.34
C LEU A 221 18.21 7.25 -1.79
N LEU A 222 17.23 7.02 -0.91
CA LEU A 222 15.80 7.19 -1.23
C LEU A 222 15.44 8.66 -1.48
N ALA A 223 16.06 9.60 -0.76
CA ALA A 223 15.85 11.02 -0.98
C ALA A 223 16.27 11.48 -2.39
N LEU A 224 17.30 10.87 -3.00
CA LEU A 224 17.68 11.14 -4.39
C LEU A 224 16.58 10.77 -5.39
N GLY A 225 15.76 9.75 -5.06
CA GLY A 225 14.56 9.38 -5.81
C GLY A 225 13.29 10.12 -5.41
N GLY A 226 13.37 11.09 -4.48
CA GLY A 226 12.21 11.80 -3.94
C GLY A 226 11.36 10.98 -2.97
N PHE A 227 11.89 9.88 -2.45
CA PHE A 227 11.20 9.04 -1.46
C PHE A 227 11.58 9.43 -0.04
N GLN A 228 10.58 9.55 0.83
CA GLN A 228 10.76 9.79 2.25
C GLN A 228 10.44 8.52 3.04
N LEU A 229 11.22 8.27 4.10
CA LEU A 229 11.00 7.18 5.05
C LEU A 229 10.29 7.67 6.32
N SER A 230 9.48 6.81 6.92
CA SER A 230 8.80 7.03 8.20
C SER A 230 8.54 5.71 8.92
N LYS A 231 7.81 5.75 10.04
CA LYS A 231 7.40 4.58 10.84
C LYS A 231 8.59 3.69 11.21
N TRP A 232 9.68 4.31 11.65
CA TRP A 232 10.86 3.60 12.11
C TRP A 232 10.54 2.79 13.36
N THR A 233 10.98 1.54 13.37
CA THR A 233 10.85 0.62 14.50
C THR A 233 12.07 -0.26 14.60
N SER A 234 12.51 -0.63 15.80
CA SER A 234 13.73 -1.42 16.02
C SER A 234 13.68 -2.21 17.33
N ASN A 235 14.40 -3.33 17.40
CA ASN A 235 14.69 -4.00 18.67
C ASN A 235 15.73 -3.25 19.53
N CYS A 236 16.38 -2.23 18.97
CA CYS A 236 17.38 -1.43 19.63
C CYS A 236 16.90 0.03 19.74
N PRO A 237 16.53 0.51 20.95
CA PRO A 237 16.03 1.87 21.15
C PRO A 237 16.97 2.98 20.65
N GLN A 238 18.29 2.74 20.70
CA GLN A 238 19.32 3.67 20.22
C GLN A 238 19.23 3.98 18.73
N LEU A 239 18.57 3.12 17.93
CA LEU A 239 18.29 3.41 16.52
C LEU A 239 17.13 4.41 16.34
N LEU A 240 16.30 4.60 17.36
CA LEU A 240 15.09 5.40 17.31
C LEU A 240 15.26 6.80 17.93
N GLU A 241 16.19 6.97 18.89
CA GLU A 241 16.45 8.24 19.61
C GLU A 241 16.70 9.46 18.72
N ARG A 242 17.14 9.23 17.47
CA ARG A 242 17.43 10.26 16.46
C ARG A 242 16.22 10.72 15.67
N PHE A 243 15.12 9.99 15.69
CA PHE A 243 13.92 10.30 14.93
C PHE A 243 12.88 10.97 15.82
N PRO A 244 12.15 11.98 15.33
CA PRO A 244 11.02 12.51 16.07
C PRO A 244 9.94 11.44 16.28
N ASP A 245 9.14 11.57 17.34
CA ASP A 245 8.13 10.57 17.72
C ASP A 245 7.11 10.29 16.59
N ASP A 246 6.81 11.28 15.74
CA ASP A 246 5.88 11.13 14.61
C ASP A 246 6.45 10.34 13.41
N GLN A 247 7.77 10.12 13.39
CA GLN A 247 8.46 9.28 12.42
C GLN A 247 8.74 7.87 12.94
N CYS A 248 8.46 7.59 14.21
CA CYS A 248 8.56 6.27 14.80
C CYS A 248 7.17 5.62 14.86
N ASP A 249 7.03 4.34 14.49
CA ASP A 249 5.79 3.61 14.77
C ASP A 249 5.92 3.01 16.17
N MET A 250 5.59 3.81 17.17
CA MET A 250 5.47 3.29 18.53
C MET A 250 4.26 2.34 18.58
N PRO A 251 4.28 1.30 19.44
CA PRO A 251 3.11 0.46 19.67
C PRO A 251 1.90 1.36 19.89
N LYS A 252 0.92 1.30 18.99
CA LYS A 252 -0.28 2.12 19.10
C LYS A 252 -1.13 1.55 20.22
N ASP A 253 -1.02 2.16 21.40
CA ASP A 253 -1.95 1.96 22.49
C ASP A 253 -3.37 2.29 22.01
N PHE A 254 -4.12 1.26 21.62
CA PHE A 254 -5.58 1.17 21.73
C PHE A 254 -6.01 -0.30 21.76
N ASP A 255 -5.30 -1.11 22.53
CA ASP A 255 -5.85 -2.34 23.11
C ASP A 255 -5.10 -2.56 24.43
N ILE A 256 -5.71 -2.07 25.52
CA ILE A 256 -5.24 -2.28 26.90
C ILE A 256 -5.45 -3.77 27.22
N SER A 257 -4.57 -4.59 26.67
CA SER A 257 -4.26 -5.92 27.18
C SER A 257 -2.80 -5.88 27.60
N PRO A 258 -2.42 -6.45 28.75
CA PRO A 258 -1.08 -6.31 29.34
C PRO A 258 0.11 -6.86 28.51
N ASP A 259 -0.13 -7.28 27.26
CA ASP A 259 0.84 -7.85 26.30
C ASP A 259 1.02 -6.97 25.03
N SER A 260 0.70 -5.66 25.06
CA SER A 260 0.45 -4.82 23.87
C SER A 260 1.67 -4.18 23.16
N ASN A 261 2.92 -4.48 23.51
CA ASN A 261 4.12 -3.84 22.92
C ASN A 261 4.53 -4.37 21.53
N SER A 262 3.57 -4.82 20.73
CA SER A 262 3.84 -5.47 19.44
C SER A 262 3.45 -4.62 18.25
N ILE A 263 4.21 -4.74 17.17
CA ILE A 263 3.94 -4.09 15.88
C ILE A 263 3.75 -5.13 14.78
N LYS A 264 3.07 -4.74 13.69
CA LYS A 264 2.90 -5.62 12.53
C LYS A 264 4.00 -5.37 11.51
N VAL A 265 4.71 -6.43 11.14
CA VAL A 265 5.72 -6.40 10.07
C VAL A 265 5.37 -7.48 9.06
N LEU A 266 5.12 -7.08 7.82
CA LEU A 266 4.74 -7.99 6.72
C LEU A 266 3.54 -8.92 7.03
N GLY A 267 2.65 -8.47 7.91
CA GLY A 267 1.45 -9.19 8.35
C GLY A 267 1.63 -10.09 9.57
N ILE A 268 2.86 -10.25 10.09
CA ILE A 268 3.16 -10.98 11.33
C ILE A 268 3.32 -9.98 12.49
N GLN A 269 3.06 -10.42 13.72
CA GLN A 269 3.30 -9.61 14.91
C GLN A 269 4.77 -9.77 15.35
N TRP A 270 5.42 -8.65 15.66
CA TRP A 270 6.79 -8.60 16.17
C TRP A 270 6.80 -7.78 17.46
N ILE A 271 7.48 -8.28 18.48
CA ILE A 271 7.73 -7.56 19.73
C ILE A 271 9.18 -7.08 19.68
N PRO A 272 9.43 -5.78 19.41
CA PRO A 272 10.80 -5.32 19.20
C PRO A 272 11.68 -5.51 20.44
N GLN A 273 11.13 -5.30 21.64
CA GLN A 273 11.90 -5.37 22.89
C GLN A 273 12.50 -6.76 23.18
N SER A 274 11.75 -7.84 22.97
CA SER A 274 12.24 -9.22 23.11
C SER A 274 12.81 -9.77 21.80
N ASP A 275 12.64 -9.03 20.70
CA ASP A 275 12.92 -9.45 19.34
C ASP A 275 12.24 -10.80 18.97
N GLU A 276 10.96 -10.93 19.32
CA GLU A 276 10.19 -12.16 19.10
C GLU A 276 9.09 -11.95 18.06
N LEU A 277 8.98 -12.90 17.11
CA LEU A 277 7.85 -12.99 16.21
C LEU A 277 6.74 -13.82 16.84
N THR A 278 5.53 -13.26 16.89
CA THR A 278 4.37 -13.82 17.58
C THR A 278 3.14 -13.83 16.68
N TYR A 279 2.09 -14.51 17.13
CA TYR A 279 0.79 -14.55 16.48
C TYR A 279 -0.30 -14.19 17.47
N ARG A 280 -1.13 -13.21 17.11
CA ARG A 280 -2.40 -12.96 17.81
C ARG A 280 -3.54 -13.48 16.97
N ILE A 281 -4.18 -14.54 17.48
CA ILE A 281 -5.37 -15.12 16.86
C ILE A 281 -6.58 -14.52 17.55
N SER A 282 -7.21 -13.54 16.90
CA SER A 282 -8.51 -13.03 17.31
C SER A 282 -9.59 -13.81 16.58
N LEU A 283 -10.21 -14.77 17.28
CA LEU A 283 -11.34 -15.51 16.73
C LEU A 283 -12.57 -14.57 16.71
N PRO A 284 -13.26 -14.42 15.57
CA PRO A 284 -14.48 -13.63 15.54
C PRO A 284 -15.51 -14.24 16.50
N SER A 285 -16.35 -13.40 17.11
CA SER A 285 -17.53 -13.88 17.84
C SER A 285 -18.50 -14.51 16.85
N ILE A 286 -18.43 -15.83 16.71
CA ILE A 286 -19.27 -16.58 15.76
C ILE A 286 -20.65 -16.75 16.40
N LYS A 287 -21.62 -15.91 15.97
CA LYS A 287 -23.02 -16.02 16.41
C LYS A 287 -23.69 -17.31 15.94
N GLN A 288 -23.30 -17.83 14.77
CA GLN A 288 -23.80 -19.08 14.21
C GLN A 288 -22.67 -19.82 13.51
N ILE A 289 -22.40 -21.05 13.95
CA ILE A 289 -21.36 -21.90 13.35
C ILE A 289 -21.89 -22.45 12.04
N THR A 290 -21.24 -22.05 10.94
CA THR A 290 -21.53 -22.55 9.59
C THR A 290 -20.21 -22.95 8.93
N LYS A 291 -20.26 -23.80 7.90
CA LYS A 291 -19.08 -24.11 7.08
C LYS A 291 -18.39 -22.83 6.58
N ARG A 292 -19.17 -21.80 6.23
CA ARG A 292 -18.67 -20.48 5.81
C ARG A 292 -17.95 -19.73 6.93
N SER A 293 -18.49 -19.71 8.15
CA SER A 293 -17.83 -19.04 9.29
C SER A 293 -16.52 -19.73 9.65
N ILE A 294 -16.49 -21.06 9.62
CA ILE A 294 -15.26 -21.85 9.86
C ILE A 294 -14.23 -21.56 8.77
N LEU A 295 -14.61 -21.60 7.48
CA LEU A 295 -13.72 -21.25 6.37
C LEU A 295 -13.17 -19.83 6.52
N SER A 296 -14.01 -18.85 6.86
CA SER A 296 -13.58 -17.46 7.07
C SER A 296 -12.56 -17.33 8.21
N THR A 297 -12.76 -18.04 9.33
CA THR A 297 -11.83 -18.05 10.45
C THR A 297 -10.49 -18.68 10.05
N VAL A 298 -10.52 -19.85 9.39
CA VAL A 298 -9.30 -20.52 8.91
C VAL A 298 -8.53 -19.66 7.91
N ALA A 299 -9.24 -18.99 6.99
CA ALA A 299 -8.62 -18.10 6.01
C ALA A 299 -8.04 -16.82 6.64
N SER A 300 -8.49 -16.43 7.84
CA SER A 300 -7.95 -15.26 8.54
C SER A 300 -6.62 -15.51 9.24
N LEU A 301 -6.22 -16.79 9.40
CA LEU A 301 -4.93 -17.18 9.96
C LEU A 301 -3.84 -16.97 8.90
N TYR A 302 -3.16 -15.83 8.99
CA TYR A 302 -2.03 -15.48 8.14
C TYR A 302 -0.73 -16.07 8.72
N ASP A 303 -0.11 -17.02 8.00
CA ASP A 303 1.10 -17.74 8.43
C ASP A 303 2.04 -17.95 7.22
N PRO A 304 2.73 -16.90 6.77
CA PRO A 304 3.53 -16.97 5.54
C PRO A 304 4.73 -17.93 5.66
N ASN A 305 5.28 -18.12 6.86
CA ASN A 305 6.42 -19.00 7.12
C ASN A 305 6.01 -20.42 7.57
N GLY A 306 4.71 -20.69 7.72
CA GLY A 306 4.20 -22.00 8.12
C GLY A 306 4.42 -22.37 9.60
N TRP A 307 4.75 -21.43 10.48
CA TRP A 307 5.07 -21.69 11.90
C TRP A 307 3.89 -22.25 12.70
N VAL A 308 2.66 -21.88 12.34
CA VAL A 308 1.44 -22.36 13.00
C VAL A 308 0.67 -23.37 12.12
N THR A 309 1.31 -23.89 11.07
CA THR A 309 0.75 -24.90 10.16
C THR A 309 0.15 -26.11 10.87
N PRO A 310 0.76 -26.70 11.93
CA PRO A 310 0.16 -27.83 12.65
C PRO A 310 -1.25 -27.53 13.20
N VAL A 311 -1.50 -26.28 13.61
CA VAL A 311 -2.80 -25.83 14.10
C VAL A 311 -3.77 -25.57 12.94
N ILE A 312 -3.31 -24.85 11.90
CA ILE A 312 -4.11 -24.55 10.70
C ILE A 312 -4.54 -25.84 9.99
N PHE A 313 -3.67 -26.85 9.95
CA PHE A 313 -3.94 -28.14 9.32
C PHE A 313 -5.13 -28.85 9.98
N ARG A 314 -5.20 -28.89 11.31
CA ARG A 314 -6.34 -29.48 12.04
C ARG A 314 -7.64 -28.77 11.69
N ALA A 315 -7.62 -27.44 11.57
CA ALA A 315 -8.79 -26.66 11.19
C ALA A 315 -9.22 -26.89 9.74
N LYS A 316 -8.27 -27.04 8.81
CA LYS A 316 -8.54 -27.42 7.41
C LYS A 316 -9.12 -28.83 7.29
N LEU A 317 -8.64 -29.80 8.08
CA LEU A 317 -9.22 -31.15 8.14
C LEU A 317 -10.66 -31.14 8.63
N LEU A 318 -10.97 -30.33 9.65
CA LEU A 318 -12.35 -30.14 10.11
C LEU A 318 -13.23 -29.61 8.97
N LEU A 319 -12.76 -28.60 8.24
CA LEU A 319 -13.50 -28.00 7.13
C LEU A 319 -13.76 -28.98 5.98
N GLN A 320 -12.82 -29.90 5.72
CA GLN A 320 -12.97 -30.93 4.69
C GLN A 320 -14.04 -31.98 5.04
N LYS A 321 -14.24 -32.25 6.34
CA LYS A 321 -15.22 -33.22 6.84
C LYS A 321 -16.65 -32.67 6.95
N LEU A 322 -16.80 -31.34 7.01
CA LEU A 322 -18.08 -30.62 7.04
C LEU A 322 -18.61 -30.38 5.62
#